data_AF-A0A0F6AAU5-F1
#
_entry.id   AF-A0A0F6AAU5-F1
#
_cell.length_a   1.000
_cell.length_b   1.000
_cell.length_c   1.000
_cell.angle_alpha   90.00
_cell.angle_beta   90.00
_cell.angle_gamma   90.00
#
_symmetry.space_group_name_H-M   'P 1'
#
loop_
_entity.id
_entity.type
_entity.pdbx_description
1 polymer ?
#
loop_
_entity_poly.entity_id
_entity_poly.type
_entity_poly.pdbx_seq_one_letter_code
_entity_poly.pdbx_strand_id
1 'polypeptide(L)'
;MSTSFATRLKQLRVSLEESQISFSEILDIPTASYRKYEKGEREPTLSVIEKFFSHPLTQSHACWLITGEERPNADTPQPHMTLSDTTQSYNKDFESKFIQTAKESLLFICHLGWFKRGKEVNFESCGKILLRDLEPFLDKSAGSQQKKVG
;
A
#
# COMPACT_ATOMS: atom_id res chain seq x y z
N MET A 1 10.62 1.66 -22.11
CA MET A 1 12.02 1.23 -21.91
C MET A 1 12.04 0.29 -20.72
N SER A 2 12.37 -1.00 -20.90
CA SER A 2 12.46 -1.94 -19.78
C SER A 2 13.78 -1.71 -19.04
N THR A 3 13.75 -1.46 -17.74
CA THR A 3 14.94 -1.21 -16.91
C THR A 3 15.42 -2.51 -16.28
N SER A 4 16.74 -2.76 -16.31
CA SER A 4 17.32 -3.96 -15.68
C SER A 4 17.18 -3.90 -14.15
N PHE A 5 17.27 -5.07 -13.49
CA PHE A 5 17.27 -5.15 -12.03
C PHE A 5 18.34 -4.23 -11.42
N ALA A 6 19.56 -4.25 -11.96
CA ALA A 6 20.67 -3.42 -11.53
C ALA A 6 20.34 -1.91 -11.59
N THR A 7 19.69 -1.46 -12.66
CA THR A 7 19.24 -0.07 -12.80
C THR A 7 18.19 0.30 -11.77
N ARG A 8 17.21 -0.58 -11.53
CA ARG A 8 16.16 -0.36 -10.52
C ARG A 8 16.71 -0.36 -9.11
N LEU A 9 17.67 -1.23 -8.80
CA LEU A 9 18.36 -1.26 -7.53
C LEU A 9 19.10 0.05 -7.26
N LYS A 10 19.78 0.59 -8.28
CA LYS A 10 20.42 1.91 -8.21
C LYS A 10 19.41 3.02 -7.97
N GLN A 11 18.30 3.01 -8.69
CA GLN A 11 17.23 4.00 -8.54
C GLN A 11 16.63 3.98 -7.14
N LEU A 12 16.34 2.80 -6.59
CA LEU A 12 15.84 2.64 -5.21
C LEU A 12 16.79 3.24 -4.18
N ARG A 13 18.09 2.94 -4.31
CA ARG A 13 19.09 3.48 -3.40
C ARG A 13 19.17 5.01 -3.48
N VAL A 14 19.15 5.55 -4.70
CA VAL A 14 19.22 7.01 -4.93
C VAL A 14 17.96 7.71 -4.40
N SER A 15 16.77 7.11 -4.54
CA SER A 15 15.54 7.69 -3.99
C SER A 15 15.50 7.74 -2.46
N LEU A 16 16.30 6.89 -1.81
CA LEU A 16 16.46 6.86 -0.35
C LEU A 16 17.63 7.74 0.12
N GLU A 17 18.29 8.46 -0.80
CA GLU A 17 19.45 9.32 -0.53
C GLU A 17 20.64 8.61 0.12
N GLU A 18 20.72 7.28 -0.04
CA GLU A 18 21.74 6.47 0.62
C GLU A 18 22.98 6.24 -0.26
N SER A 19 24.15 6.17 0.40
CA SER A 19 25.38 5.71 -0.25
C SER A 19 25.37 4.19 -0.48
N GLN A 20 26.19 3.68 -1.39
CA GLN A 20 26.30 2.22 -1.61
C GLN A 20 26.75 1.46 -0.36
N ILE A 21 27.55 2.10 0.49
CA ILE A 21 28.07 1.50 1.73
C ILE A 21 26.93 1.44 2.75
N SER A 22 26.34 2.60 3.08
CA SER A 22 25.24 2.71 4.03
C SER A 22 24.06 1.80 3.67
N PHE A 23 23.63 1.82 2.41
CA PHE A 23 22.52 0.98 1.96
C PHE A 23 22.82 -0.53 2.06
N SER A 24 24.08 -0.92 1.82
CA SER A 24 24.49 -2.32 1.98
C SER A 24 24.51 -2.75 3.44
N GLU A 25 24.88 -1.86 4.36
CA GLU A 25 24.88 -2.11 5.80
C GLU A 25 23.46 -2.23 6.36
N ILE A 26 22.55 -1.34 5.96
CA ILE A 26 21.12 -1.36 6.32
C ILE A 26 20.48 -2.71 5.98
N LEU A 27 20.79 -3.24 4.79
CA LEU A 27 20.24 -4.49 4.30
C LEU A 27 21.07 -5.72 4.71
N ASP A 28 22.13 -5.55 5.50
CA ASP A 28 23.04 -6.63 5.89
C ASP A 28 23.58 -7.41 4.67
N ILE A 29 23.96 -6.70 3.61
CA ILE A 29 24.55 -7.25 2.39
C ILE A 29 26.03 -6.84 2.34
N PRO A 30 26.97 -7.75 2.11
CA PRO A 30 28.37 -7.37 1.93
C PRO A 30 28.53 -6.32 0.82
N THR A 31 29.12 -5.17 1.12
CA THR A 31 29.23 -4.03 0.19
C THR A 31 29.86 -4.40 -1.15
N ALA A 32 30.86 -5.30 -1.14
CA ALA A 32 31.49 -5.79 -2.36
C ALA A 32 30.51 -6.56 -3.26
N SER A 33 29.61 -7.34 -2.67
CA SER A 33 28.54 -8.03 -3.39
C SER A 33 27.48 -7.06 -3.88
N TYR A 34 27.05 -6.12 -3.03
CA TYR A 34 26.09 -5.09 -3.38
C TYR A 34 26.53 -4.27 -4.61
N ARG A 35 27.79 -3.84 -4.64
CA ARG A 35 28.37 -3.12 -5.79
C ARG A 35 28.28 -3.91 -7.09
N LYS A 36 28.45 -5.23 -7.05
CA LYS A 36 28.33 -6.10 -8.24
C LYS A 36 26.88 -6.21 -8.70
N TYR A 37 25.92 -6.24 -7.77
CA TYR A 37 24.49 -6.25 -8.08
C TYR A 37 24.07 -4.95 -8.77
N GLU A 38 24.47 -3.79 -8.25
CA GLU A 38 24.11 -2.49 -8.83
C GLU A 38 24.76 -2.25 -10.21
N LYS A 39 25.88 -2.92 -10.50
CA LYS A 39 26.52 -2.89 -11.82
C LYS A 39 25.99 -3.93 -12.80
N GLY A 40 25.17 -4.88 -12.35
CA GLY A 40 24.72 -6.03 -13.15
C GLY A 40 25.83 -7.04 -13.46
N GLU A 41 26.96 -7.00 -12.73
CA GLU A 41 28.04 -8.00 -12.85
C GLU A 41 27.67 -9.34 -12.20
N ARG A 42 26.73 -9.30 -11.25
CA ARG A 42 26.25 -10.46 -10.51
C ARG A 42 24.76 -10.29 -10.20
N GLU A 43 23.99 -11.37 -10.28
CA GLU A 43 22.61 -11.40 -9.79
C GLU A 43 22.58 -11.73 -8.27
N PRO A 44 21.71 -11.09 -7.49
CA PRO A 44 21.52 -11.42 -6.09
C PRO A 44 20.89 -12.82 -5.94
N THR A 45 21.28 -13.54 -4.88
CA THR A 45 20.64 -14.81 -4.52
C THR A 45 19.26 -14.55 -3.93
N LEU A 46 18.39 -15.57 -3.91
CA LEU A 46 17.07 -15.47 -3.30
C LEU A 46 17.13 -14.98 -1.84
N SER A 47 18.09 -15.47 -1.06
CA SER A 47 18.34 -15.03 0.32
C SER A 47 18.67 -13.54 0.45
N VAL A 48 19.28 -12.93 -0.57
CA VAL A 48 19.55 -11.49 -0.62
C VAL A 48 18.29 -10.74 -1.07
N ILE A 49 17.55 -11.31 -2.02
CA ILE A 49 16.26 -10.76 -2.48
C ILE A 49 15.28 -10.64 -1.30
N GLU A 50 15.17 -11.67 -0.47
CA GLU A 50 14.31 -11.70 0.73
C GLU A 50 14.58 -10.51 1.67
N LYS A 51 15.83 -10.07 1.79
CA LYS A 51 16.18 -8.90 2.63
C LYS A 51 15.53 -7.60 2.14
N PHE A 52 15.27 -7.45 0.85
CA PHE A 52 14.54 -6.30 0.32
C PHE A 52 13.03 -6.36 0.63
N PHE A 53 12.47 -7.57 0.78
CA PHE A 53 11.06 -7.74 1.13
C PHE A 53 10.81 -7.67 2.64
N SER A 54 11.81 -8.00 3.46
CA SER A 54 11.69 -7.97 4.91
C SER A 54 11.99 -6.60 5.53
N HIS A 55 12.82 -5.77 4.88
CA HIS A 55 13.27 -4.52 5.47
C HIS A 55 12.24 -3.38 5.26
N PRO A 56 11.83 -2.65 6.32
CA PRO A 56 10.78 -1.61 6.21
C PRO A 56 11.06 -0.52 5.17
N LEU A 57 12.32 -0.13 4.99
CA LEU A 57 12.72 0.91 4.04
C LEU A 57 12.57 0.50 2.56
N THR A 58 12.60 -0.80 2.25
CA THR A 58 12.64 -1.31 0.87
C THR A 58 11.42 -2.15 0.52
N GLN A 59 10.66 -2.61 1.52
CA GLN A 59 9.47 -3.45 1.37
C GLN A 59 8.44 -2.88 0.38
N SER A 60 8.20 -1.56 0.42
CA SER A 60 7.25 -0.89 -0.48
C SER A 60 7.66 -0.94 -1.95
N HIS A 61 8.96 -1.05 -2.23
CA HIS A 61 9.54 -1.04 -3.57
C HIS A 61 10.03 -2.43 -4.03
N ALA A 62 9.98 -3.44 -3.16
CA ALA A 62 10.53 -4.77 -3.44
C ALA A 62 9.88 -5.47 -4.64
N CYS A 63 8.56 -5.30 -4.82
CA CYS A 63 7.85 -5.84 -5.98
C CYS A 63 8.35 -5.20 -7.30
N TRP A 64 8.36 -3.86 -7.36
CA TRP A 64 8.89 -3.11 -8.51
C TRP A 64 10.36 -3.44 -8.81
N LEU A 65 11.16 -3.62 -7.76
CA LEU A 65 12.57 -3.99 -7.89
C LEU A 65 12.76 -5.29 -8.67
N ILE A 66 11.86 -6.27 -8.52
CA ILE A 66 11.91 -7.55 -9.22
C ILE A 66 11.20 -7.48 -10.58
N THR A 67 9.95 -7.03 -10.62
CA THR A 67 9.11 -7.11 -11.82
C THR A 67 9.39 -6.00 -12.84
N GLY A 68 9.76 -4.81 -12.35
CA GLY A 68 10.08 -3.65 -13.18
C GLY A 68 8.85 -2.91 -13.66
N GLU A 69 7.68 -3.41 -13.26
CA GLU A 69 6.42 -2.73 -13.39
C GLU A 69 6.33 -1.72 -12.24
N GLU A 70 6.45 -0.44 -12.57
CA GLU A 70 6.17 0.63 -11.62
C GLU A 70 4.80 0.37 -11.01
N ARG A 71 4.68 0.49 -9.67
CA ARG A 71 3.36 0.66 -9.07
C ARG A 71 2.69 1.76 -9.90
N PRO A 72 1.56 1.51 -10.59
CA PRO A 72 0.80 2.58 -11.17
C PRO A 72 0.41 3.43 -9.98
N ASN A 73 1.11 4.55 -9.81
CA ASN A 73 0.95 5.62 -8.84
C ASN A 73 0.67 5.20 -7.38
N ALA A 74 1.40 5.78 -6.43
CA ALA A 74 1.03 5.68 -5.00
C ALA A 74 -0.42 6.14 -4.71
N ASP A 75 -1.07 6.81 -5.67
CA ASP A 75 -2.46 7.27 -5.64
C ASP A 75 -3.44 6.44 -6.51
N THR A 76 -3.02 5.33 -7.12
CA THR A 76 -3.92 4.40 -7.81
C THR A 76 -4.07 3.12 -6.99
N PRO A 77 -5.27 2.81 -6.46
CA PRO A 77 -5.51 1.51 -5.83
C PRO A 77 -5.38 0.44 -6.90
N GLN A 78 -4.29 -0.33 -6.89
CA GLN A 78 -4.21 -1.50 -7.75
C GLN A 78 -5.26 -2.53 -7.32
N PRO A 79 -5.96 -3.18 -8.27
CA PRO A 79 -6.82 -4.31 -7.99
C PRO A 79 -5.92 -5.42 -7.47
N HIS A 80 -5.92 -5.59 -6.16
CA HIS A 80 -5.07 -6.53 -5.46
C HIS A 80 -5.40 -7.95 -5.93
N MET A 81 -4.36 -8.67 -6.35
CA MET A 81 -4.40 -10.12 -6.44
C MET A 81 -4.93 -10.68 -5.13
N THR A 82 -5.92 -11.55 -5.24
CA THR A 82 -6.65 -12.18 -4.14
C THR A 82 -5.71 -13.12 -3.38
N LEU A 83 -5.03 -12.62 -2.36
CA LEU A 83 -4.42 -13.43 -1.30
C LEU A 83 -5.47 -13.62 -0.21
N SER A 84 -6.14 -14.77 -0.25
CA SER A 84 -7.37 -15.07 0.49
C SER A 84 -7.19 -15.35 2.00
N ASP A 85 -5.99 -15.21 2.57
CA ASP A 85 -5.78 -15.44 4.02
C ASP A 85 -5.43 -14.19 4.84
N THR A 86 -4.99 -13.08 4.22
CA THR A 86 -4.66 -11.83 4.95
C THR A 86 -5.82 -10.80 4.94
N THR A 87 -6.81 -11.00 4.07
CA THR A 87 -7.93 -10.08 3.84
C THR A 87 -8.90 -9.98 5.02
N GLN A 88 -8.92 -10.95 5.93
CA GLN A 88 -9.86 -10.93 7.06
C GLN A 88 -9.42 -9.99 8.20
N SER A 89 -8.12 -9.80 8.41
CA SER A 89 -7.61 -8.86 9.43
C SER A 89 -7.72 -7.42 8.95
N TYR A 90 -7.33 -7.16 7.69
CA TYR A 90 -7.34 -5.82 7.11
C TYR A 90 -8.76 -5.24 6.99
N ASN A 91 -9.75 -6.04 6.58
CA ASN A 91 -11.13 -5.58 6.47
C ASN A 91 -11.76 -5.25 7.84
N LYS A 92 -11.44 -6.03 8.89
CA LYS A 92 -11.93 -5.73 10.25
C LYS A 92 -11.32 -4.45 10.81
N ASP A 93 -10.05 -4.20 10.55
CA ASP A 93 -9.37 -2.98 10.95
C ASP A 93 -9.93 -1.75 10.22
N PHE A 94 -10.30 -1.90 8.94
CA PHE A 94 -10.97 -0.84 8.19
C PHE A 94 -12.39 -0.59 8.70
N GLU A 95 -13.22 -1.63 8.83
CA GLU A 95 -14.60 -1.52 9.29
C GLU A 95 -14.68 -0.84 10.66
N SER A 96 -13.86 -1.28 11.61
CA SER A 96 -13.82 -0.69 12.94
C SER A 96 -13.38 0.78 12.94
N LYS A 97 -12.35 1.14 12.16
CA LYS A 97 -11.92 2.54 11.99
C LYS A 97 -13.00 3.39 11.34
N PHE A 98 -13.63 2.90 10.27
CA PHE A 98 -14.70 3.62 9.59
C PHE A 98 -15.89 3.89 10.52
N ILE A 99 -16.36 2.86 11.24
CA ILE A 99 -17.46 2.99 12.18
C ILE A 99 -17.13 4.00 13.28
N GLN A 100 -15.90 3.96 13.80
CA GLN A 100 -15.46 4.89 14.83
C GLN A 100 -15.40 6.33 14.32
N THR A 101 -14.80 6.57 13.14
CA THR A 101 -14.74 7.91 12.53
C THR A 101 -16.12 8.45 12.16
N ALA A 102 -17.01 7.61 11.64
CA ALA A 102 -18.40 7.98 11.35
C ALA A 102 -19.15 8.37 12.62
N LYS A 103 -18.99 7.59 13.70
CA LYS A 103 -19.56 7.91 15.01
C LYS A 103 -19.07 9.25 15.54
N GLU A 104 -17.77 9.50 15.52
CA GLU A 104 -17.18 10.78 15.98
C GLU A 104 -17.69 11.96 15.16
N SER A 105 -17.78 11.80 13.84
CA SER A 105 -18.31 12.82 12.93
C SER A 105 -19.78 13.13 13.23
N LEU A 106 -20.63 12.11 13.38
CA LEU A 106 -22.05 12.28 13.71
C LEU A 106 -22.25 12.93 15.09
N LEU A 107 -21.41 12.55 16.07
CA LEU A 107 -21.38 13.18 17.38
C LEU A 107 -21.00 14.65 17.27
N PHE A 108 -19.96 14.97 16.52
CA PHE A 108 -19.53 16.35 16.30
C PHE A 108 -20.65 17.19 15.69
N ILE A 109 -21.32 16.68 14.66
CA ILE A 109 -22.45 17.36 14.02
C ILE A 109 -23.63 17.56 15.00
N CYS A 110 -23.89 16.62 15.91
CA CYS A 110 -24.85 16.85 17.00
C CYS A 110 -24.42 17.97 17.95
N HIS A 111 -23.13 18.06 18.30
CA HIS A 111 -22.62 19.15 19.15
C HIS A 111 -22.70 20.51 18.44
N LEU A 112 -22.58 20.55 17.12
CA LEU A 112 -22.81 21.75 16.31
C LEU A 112 -24.29 22.16 16.24
N GLY A 113 -25.21 21.37 16.81
CA GLY A 113 -26.63 21.68 16.85
C GLY A 113 -27.38 21.44 15.54
N TRP A 114 -26.75 20.80 14.55
CA TRP A 114 -27.38 20.51 13.25
C TRP A 114 -28.44 19.42 13.36
N PHE A 115 -28.25 18.47 14.28
CA PHE A 115 -29.22 17.43 14.60
C PHE A 115 -29.37 17.25 16.10
N LYS A 116 -30.60 17.00 16.56
CA LYS A 116 -30.88 16.60 17.94
C LYS A 116 -30.77 15.08 18.06
N ARG A 117 -30.00 14.61 19.04
CA ARG A 117 -29.90 13.18 19.34
C ARG A 117 -31.24 12.65 19.85
N GLY A 118 -31.79 11.64 19.20
CA GLY A 118 -32.92 10.85 19.73
C GLY A 118 -32.47 9.96 20.88
N LYS A 119 -33.35 9.69 21.85
CA LYS A 119 -33.02 8.96 23.10
C LYS A 119 -32.45 7.54 22.87
N GLU A 120 -32.76 6.93 21.74
CA GLU A 120 -32.39 5.55 21.42
C GLU A 120 -31.34 5.43 20.29
N VAL A 121 -30.77 6.55 19.83
CA VAL A 121 -29.85 6.53 18.68
C VAL A 121 -28.48 5.98 19.08
N ASN A 122 -28.12 4.82 18.51
CA ASN A 122 -26.78 4.25 18.59
C ASN A 122 -25.97 4.64 17.33
N PHE A 123 -25.00 5.54 17.51
CA PHE A 123 -24.13 6.00 16.43
C PHE A 123 -23.20 4.93 15.86
N GLU A 124 -22.90 3.87 16.63
CA GLU A 124 -22.16 2.72 16.11
C GLU A 124 -23.00 1.94 15.09
N SER A 125 -24.30 1.77 15.39
CA SER A 125 -25.26 1.19 14.43
C SER A 125 -25.41 2.08 13.20
N CYS A 126 -25.42 3.41 13.36
CA CYS A 126 -25.39 4.34 12.23
C CYS A 126 -24.13 4.16 11.38
N GLY A 127 -22.95 4.01 11.98
CA GLY A 127 -21.71 3.72 11.26
C GLY A 127 -21.78 2.44 10.42
N LYS A 128 -22.37 1.37 10.97
CA LYS A 128 -22.60 0.11 10.24
C LYS A 128 -23.56 0.26 9.06
N ILE A 129 -24.65 1.01 9.26
CA ILE A 129 -25.63 1.30 8.19
C ILE A 129 -24.96 2.11 7.07
N LEU A 130 -24.20 3.15 7.42
CA LEU A 130 -23.46 3.96 6.46
C LEU A 130 -22.46 3.12 5.67
N LEU A 131 -21.73 2.22 6.34
CA LEU A 131 -20.79 1.34 5.66
C LEU A 131 -21.50 0.43 4.67
N ARG A 132 -22.59 -0.23 5.08
CA ARG A 132 -23.41 -1.10 4.20
C ARG A 132 -23.93 -0.36 2.97
N ASP A 133 -24.38 0.88 3.13
CA ASP A 133 -24.95 1.65 2.03
C ASP A 133 -23.86 2.19 1.08
N LEU A 134 -22.64 2.38 1.57
CA LEU A 134 -21.48 2.83 0.78
C LEU A 134 -20.70 1.67 0.15
N GLU A 135 -20.80 0.46 0.69
CA GLU A 135 -20.12 -0.75 0.22
C GLU A 135 -20.24 -0.96 -1.31
N PRO A 136 -21.42 -0.80 -1.95
CA PRO A 136 -21.56 -0.94 -3.40
C PRO A 136 -20.80 0.11 -4.24
N PHE A 137 -20.40 1.23 -3.61
CA PHE A 137 -19.66 2.32 -4.26
C PHE A 137 -18.16 2.20 -4.05
N LEU A 138 -17.73 1.55 -2.96
CA LEU A 138 -16.32 1.27 -2.71
C LEU A 138 -15.75 0.35 -3.81
N ASP A 139 -16.52 -0.64 -4.26
CA ASP A 139 -16.10 -1.56 -5.32
C ASP A 139 -16.19 -0.98 -6.74
N LYS A 140 -17.15 -0.07 -6.99
CA LYS A 140 -17.42 0.45 -8.35
C LYS A 140 -16.42 1.47 -8.87
N SER A 141 -15.52 2.00 -8.04
CA SER A 141 -14.46 2.91 -8.51
C SER A 141 -13.43 2.23 -9.43
N ALA A 142 -13.39 0.89 -9.48
CA ALA A 142 -12.44 0.13 -10.29
C ALA A 142 -12.89 -0.18 -11.73
N GLY A 143 -14.13 0.15 -12.14
CA GLY A 143 -14.75 -0.43 -13.35
C GLY A 143 -15.16 0.51 -14.48
N SER A 144 -14.89 1.81 -14.42
CA SER A 144 -15.49 2.78 -15.36
C SER A 144 -14.50 3.51 -16.28
N GLN A 145 -13.54 2.81 -16.91
CA GLN A 145 -12.77 3.37 -18.03
C GLN A 145 -12.40 2.25 -19.02
N GLN A 146 -13.26 2.05 -20.03
CA GLN A 146 -12.93 1.80 -21.45
C GLN A 146 -14.14 1.18 -22.16
N LYS A 147 -14.99 2.06 -22.70
CA LYS A 147 -15.98 1.70 -23.71
C LYS A 147 -15.74 2.59 -24.93
N LYS A 148 -15.55 1.93 -26.09
CA LYS A 148 -15.54 2.44 -27.48
C LYS A 148 -14.30 3.24 -27.90
N VAL A 149 -13.57 2.70 -28.88
CA VAL A 149 -13.63 3.05 -30.32
C VAL A 149 -13.15 1.76 -31.04
N GLY A 150 -13.88 1.14 -31.96
CA GLY A 150 -14.53 1.70 -33.13
C GLY A 150 -13.63 1.44 -34.32
#